data_AF-A0A7X0EBK1-F1
#
_entry.id   AF-A0A7X0EBK1-F1
#
_cell.length_a   1.000
_cell.length_b   1.000
_cell.length_c   1.000
_cell.angle_alpha   90.00
_cell.angle_beta   90.00
_cell.angle_gamma   90.00
#
_symmetry.space_group_name_H-M   'P 1'
#
loop_
_entity.id
_entity.type
_entity.pdbx_description
1 polymer ?
#
loop_
_entity_poly.entity_id
_entity_poly.type
_entity_poly.pdbx_seq_one_letter_code
_entity_poly.pdbx_strand_id
1 'polypeptide(L)' 'MASVPLAPQSLPAPLLQAAAVHNRLVAAFIQLTRAELARQRDDYARDSLNELLDVLKAQLTAYDTRLARSGHEAANQP' A
#
# COMPACT_ATOMS: atom_id res chain seq x y z
N MET A 1 35.88 -11.02 -17.57
CA MET A 1 34.78 -10.08 -17.24
C MET A 1 33.80 -10.83 -16.37
N ALA A 2 33.92 -10.73 -15.04
CA ALA A 2 33.01 -11.40 -14.12
C ALA A 2 31.76 -10.52 -13.95
N SER A 3 30.62 -11.02 -14.39
CA SER A 3 29.32 -10.38 -14.20
C SER A 3 29.00 -10.40 -12.71
N VAL A 4 29.08 -9.25 -12.04
CA VAL A 4 28.60 -9.11 -10.66
C VAL A 4 27.09 -9.35 -10.69
N PRO A 5 26.56 -10.36 -9.99
CA PRO A 5 25.13 -10.51 -9.87
C PRO A 5 24.61 -9.28 -9.11
N LEU A 6 23.82 -8.45 -9.78
CA LEU A 6 22.98 -7.45 -9.12
C LEU A 6 21.91 -8.23 -8.35
N ALA A 7 22.27 -8.74 -7.16
CA ALA A 7 21.28 -9.24 -6.23
C ALA A 7 20.32 -8.07 -5.91
N PRO A 8 19.00 -8.27 -5.97
CA PRO A 8 18.05 -7.24 -5.56
C PRO A 8 18.39 -6.83 -4.13
N GLN A 9 18.78 -5.57 -3.95
CA GLN A 9 19.12 -5.06 -2.63
C GLN A 9 17.84 -4.93 -1.82
N SER A 10 17.77 -5.64 -0.70
CA SER A 10 16.67 -5.55 0.25
C SER A 10 16.49 -4.09 0.70
N LEU A 11 15.25 -3.63 0.77
CA LEU A 11 14.97 -2.26 1.21
C LEU A 11 15.46 -2.05 2.65
N PRO A 12 16.11 -0.90 2.95
CA PRO A 12 16.47 -0.51 4.31
C PRO A 12 15.30 -0.60 5.28
N ALA A 13 15.54 -1.11 6.50
CA ALA A 13 14.51 -1.24 7.54
C ALA A 13 13.72 0.06 7.83
N PRO A 14 14.32 1.26 7.86
CA PRO A 14 13.57 2.50 8.02
C PRO A 14 12.56 2.77 6.91
N LEU A 15 12.86 2.37 5.67
CA LEU A 15 11.96 2.50 4.54
C LEU A 15 10.80 1.52 4.63
N LEU A 16 11.06 0.29 5.06
CA LEU A 16 10.01 -0.71 5.31
C LEU A 16 9.07 -0.24 6.43
N GLN A 17 9.62 0.34 7.50
CA GLN A 17 8.82 0.89 8.61
C GLN A 17 7.94 2.06 8.14
N ALA A 18 8.49 2.98 7.35
CA ALA A 18 7.72 4.09 6.78
C ALA A 18 6.61 3.58 5.85
N ALA A 19 6.90 2.59 5.00
CA ALA A 19 5.91 1.95 4.13
C ALA A 19 4.79 1.26 4.92
N ALA A 20 5.11 0.59 6.02
CA ALA A 20 4.12 -0.03 6.91
C ALA A 20 3.21 1.02 7.57
N VAL A 21 3.78 2.15 8.01
CA VAL A 21 3.00 3.27 8.54
C VAL A 21 2.05 3.83 7.47
N HIS A 22 2.54 4.04 6.24
CA HIS A 22 1.71 4.51 5.14
C HIS A 22 0.59 3.53 4.79
N ASN A 23 0.89 2.22 4.68
CA ASN A 23 -0.10 1.18 4.42
C ASN A 23 -1.22 1.20 5.48
N ARG A 24 -0.85 1.28 6.77
CA ARG A 24 -1.82 1.38 7.88
C ARG A 24 -2.71 2.63 7.76
N LEU A 25 -2.13 3.77 7.39
CA LEU A 25 -2.90 5.00 7.20
C LEU A 25 -3.86 4.90 6.02
N VAL A 26 -3.42 4.37 4.88
CA VAL A 26 -4.28 4.14 3.70
C VAL A 26 -5.45 3.22 4.06
N ALA A 27 -5.18 2.12 4.78
CA ALA A 27 -6.22 1.22 5.26
C ALA A 27 -7.24 1.94 6.17
N ALA A 28 -6.78 2.80 7.09
CA ALA A 28 -7.65 3.60 7.94
C ALA A 28 -8.50 4.60 7.14
N PHE A 29 -7.90 5.28 6.16
CA PHE A 29 -8.62 6.19 5.26
C PHE A 29 -9.71 5.47 4.47
N ILE A 30 -9.46 4.26 3.97
CA ILE A 30 -10.48 3.45 3.28
C ILE A 30 -11.69 3.21 4.19
N GLN A 31 -11.48 2.87 5.46
CA GLN A 31 -12.58 2.64 6.41
C GLN A 31 -13.35 3.93 6.68
N LEU A 32 -12.64 5.06 6.85
CA LEU A 32 -13.26 6.36 7.04
C LEU A 32 -14.11 6.77 5.82
N THR A 33 -13.57 6.62 4.61
CA THR A 33 -14.29 6.96 3.36
C THR A 33 -15.52 6.07 3.18
N ARG A 34 -15.45 4.78 3.51
CA ARG A 34 -16.62 3.88 3.50
C ARG A 34 -17.70 4.32 4.50
N ALA A 35 -17.29 4.70 5.71
CA ALA A 35 -18.22 5.19 6.72
C ALA A 35 -18.92 6.49 6.28
N GLU A 36 -18.19 7.39 5.62
CA GLU A 36 -18.76 8.63 5.09
C GLU A 36 -19.68 8.37 3.89
N LEU A 37 -19.29 7.47 2.97
CA LEU A 37 -20.12 7.04 1.85
C LEU A 37 -21.47 6.50 2.31
N ALA A 38 -21.50 5.70 3.39
CA ALA A 38 -22.72 5.14 3.95
C ALA A 38 -23.69 6.21 4.50
N ARG A 39 -23.20 7.42 4.79
CA ARG A 39 -24.01 8.55 5.28
C ARG A 39 -24.50 9.45 4.14
N GLN A 40 -23.92 9.33 2.93
CA GLN A 40 -24.27 10.21 1.83
C GLN A 40 -25.59 9.85 1.17
N ARG A 41 -26.39 10.89 0.93
CA ARG A 41 -27.63 10.84 0.14
C ARG A 41 -27.51 11.56 -1.20
N ASP A 42 -26.46 12.36 -1.37
CA ASP A 42 -26.16 13.08 -2.59
C ASP A 42 -25.37 12.16 -3.54
N ASP A 43 -25.87 11.98 -4.77
CA ASP A 43 -25.27 11.05 -5.73
C ASP A 43 -23.89 11.52 -6.19
N TYR A 44 -23.69 12.83 -6.36
CA TYR A 44 -22.39 13.37 -6.74
C TYR A 44 -21.33 13.13 -5.65
N ALA A 45 -21.67 13.35 -4.39
CA ALA A 45 -20.79 13.04 -3.26
C ALA A 45 -20.48 11.54 -3.17
N ARG A 46 -21.46 10.67 -3.46
CA ARG A 46 -21.25 9.22 -3.50
C ARG A 46 -20.27 8.81 -4.60
N ASP A 47 -20.44 9.33 -5.81
CA ASP A 47 -19.54 9.05 -6.93
C ASP A 47 -18.13 9.52 -6.63
N SER A 48 -17.98 10.75 -6.13
CA SER A 48 -16.68 11.30 -5.73
C SER A 48 -15.98 10.43 -4.65
N LEU A 49 -16.72 9.94 -3.66
CA LEU A 49 -16.17 9.06 -2.63
C LEU A 49 -15.83 7.66 -3.16
N ASN A 50 -16.57 7.15 -4.14
CA ASN A 50 -16.27 5.88 -4.80
C ASN A 50 -14.96 5.97 -5.61
N GLU A 51 -14.76 7.05 -6.37
CA GLU A 51 -13.50 7.31 -7.08
C GLU A 51 -12.31 7.38 -6.10
N LEU A 52 -12.49 8.08 -4.97
CA LEU A 52 -11.48 8.13 -3.92
C LEU A 52 -11.17 6.73 -3.36
N LEU A 53 -12.20 5.90 -3.13
CA LEU A 53 -12.00 4.53 -2.67
C LEU A 53 -11.19 3.70 -3.65
N ASP A 54 -11.38 3.88 -4.94
CA ASP A 54 -10.65 3.11 -5.96
C ASP A 54 -9.18 3.52 -6.01
N VAL A 55 -8.87 4.81 -5.90
CA VAL A 55 -7.49 5.29 -5.74
C VAL A 55 -6.83 4.70 -4.48
N LEU A 56 -7.53 4.73 -3.34
CA LEU A 56 -6.99 4.22 -2.08
C LEU A 56 -6.77 2.70 -2.11
N LYS A 57 -7.67 1.92 -2.72
CA LYS A 57 -7.49 0.46 -2.90
C LYS A 57 -6.29 0.14 -3.78
N ALA A 58 -6.09 0.91 -4.85
CA ALA A 58 -4.92 0.75 -5.72
C ALA A 58 -3.62 1.03 -4.95
N GLN A 59 -3.60 2.09 -4.13
CA GLN A 59 -2.47 2.39 -3.26
C GLN A 59 -2.22 1.27 -2.24
N LEU A 60 -3.26 0.75 -1.59
CA LEU A 60 -3.15 -0.35 -0.63
C LEU A 60 -2.50 -1.59 -1.27
N THR A 61 -2.98 -1.97 -2.46
CA THR A 61 -2.46 -3.11 -3.24
C THR A 61 -0.98 -2.93 -3.60
N ALA A 62 -0.57 -1.70 -3.95
CA ALA A 62 0.83 -1.39 -4.26
C ALA A 62 1.75 -1.55 -3.03
N TYR A 63 1.27 -1.17 -1.85
CA TYR A 63 2.03 -1.37 -0.61
C TYR A 63 2.10 -2.86 -0.21
N ASP A 64 1.00 -3.60 -0.30
CA ASP A 64 0.96 -5.02 0.03
C ASP A 64 1.90 -5.83 -0.86
N THR A 65 1.94 -5.52 -2.16
CA THR A 65 2.85 -6.16 -3.12
C THR A 65 4.31 -5.86 -2.80
N ARG A 66 4.64 -4.62 -2.39
CA ARG A 66 6.02 -4.23 -2.05
C ARG A 66 6.48 -4.82 -0.72
N LEU A 67 5.60 -4.84 0.29
CA LEU A 67 5.88 -5.44 1.59
C LEU A 67 6.05 -6.96 1.47
N ALA A 68 5.20 -7.64 0.70
CA ALA A 68 5.31 -9.08 0.44
C ALA A 68 6.62 -9.44 -0.28
N ARG A 69 7.02 -8.66 -1.29
CA ARG A 69 8.30 -8.87 -1.99
C ARG A 69 9.50 -8.69 -1.06
N SER A 70 9.48 -7.65 -0.22
CA SER A 70 10.57 -7.36 0.72
C SER A 70 10.67 -8.42 1.84
N GLY A 71 9.53 -8.94 2.32
CA GLY A 71 9.50 -10.01 3.32
C GLY A 71 10.01 -11.36 2.77
N HIS A 72 9.75 -11.66 1.50
CA HIS A 72 10.26 -12.87 0.85
C HIS A 72 11.77 -12.81 0.60
N GLU A 73 12.32 -11.64 0.30
CA GLU A 73 13.76 -11.41 0.13
C GLU A 73 14.52 -11.50 1.47
N ALA A 74 13.94 -11.04 2.57
CA ALA A 74 14.53 -11.19 3.90
C ALA A 74 14.53 -12.64 4.42
N ALA A 75 13.53 -13.44 4.06
CA ALA A 75 13.40 -14.82 4.52
C ALA A 75 14.28 -15.83 3.75
N ASN A 76 14.86 -15.43 2.63
CA ASN A 76 15.72 -16.27 1.77
C ASN A 76 17.22 -15.93 1.88
N GLN A 77 17.64 -15.14 2.88
CA GLN A 77 19.06 -14.94 3.18
C GLN A 77 19.52 -15.95 4.25
N PRO A 78 20.45 -16.88 3.95
CA PRO A 78 21.00 -17.87 4.88
C PRO A 78 21.95 -17.27 5.91
#